data_AF-A0A916AD15-F1
#
_entry.id   AF-A0A916AD15-F1
#
_cell.length_a   1.000
_cell.length_b   1.000
_cell.length_c   1.000
_cell.angle_alpha   90.00
_cell.angle_beta   90.00
_cell.angle_gamma   90.00
#
_symmetry.space_group_name_H-M   'P 1'
#
loop_
_entity.id
_entity.type
_entity.pdbx_description
1 polymer ?
#
loop_
_entity_poly.entity_id
_entity_poly.type
_entity_poly.pdbx_seq_one_letter_code
_entity_poly.pdbx_strand_id
1 'polypeptide(L)'
;MRLLDTLAHTARPLRAVAAAAALVATTVAPTAQAAVVLIQSGAGVMLTTDLNAYFNSLSGVTSSVIGDAAPLSAAALAGVDLFIGEAMASTDSYSAGELSALTAYVTGGGTAFLAAENNGFAAAIAAVNAAAANMGSTMSVSAAQIEGGCGLVTASGAQLAGSLMAGVSSFSWGCGSRVNGGTTELFASNLSDRVIASQAIGAGHLVIAGDSNLANNGIAAGNRTFFANLLNMGSTHTVPEPGTLLLVALSGLGMLASSRRRAG
;
A
#
# COMPACT_ATOMS: atom_id res chain seq x y z
N MET A 1 65.74 -9.68 -69.73
CA MET A 1 66.13 -10.35 -68.46
C MET A 1 65.92 -9.35 -67.33
N ARG A 2 64.89 -9.58 -66.50
CA ARG A 2 64.61 -8.93 -65.19
C ARG A 2 64.32 -7.41 -65.22
N LEU A 3 63.42 -6.80 -64.46
CA LEU A 3 62.40 -7.22 -63.49
C LEU A 3 61.58 -5.93 -63.17
N LEU A 4 60.25 -6.06 -63.05
CA LEU A 4 59.33 -5.36 -62.12
C LEU A 4 59.42 -3.83 -61.93
N ASP A 5 58.40 -3.04 -62.32
CA ASP A 5 57.11 -2.80 -61.62
C ASP A 5 57.22 -2.59 -60.10
N THR A 6 56.59 -1.52 -59.59
CA THR A 6 55.56 -1.57 -58.52
C THR A 6 55.45 -0.25 -57.74
N LEU A 7 54.44 0.54 -58.14
CA LEU A 7 53.39 1.17 -57.32
C LEU A 7 53.76 2.11 -56.16
N ALA A 8 53.45 3.38 -56.40
CA ALA A 8 53.10 4.38 -55.42
C ALA A 8 51.91 3.93 -54.55
N HIS A 9 52.04 4.01 -53.23
CA HIS A 9 50.94 3.88 -52.28
C HIS A 9 50.67 5.24 -51.62
N THR A 10 49.68 5.93 -52.18
CA THR A 10 49.00 7.08 -51.61
C THR A 10 48.22 6.66 -50.36
N ALA A 11 48.69 7.07 -49.18
CA ALA A 11 47.91 7.02 -47.96
C ALA A 11 46.78 8.06 -48.03
N ARG A 12 45.52 7.59 -48.03
CA ARG A 12 44.34 8.44 -47.80
C ARG A 12 43.79 8.19 -46.38
N PRO A 13 43.39 9.23 -45.65
CA PRO A 13 42.90 9.11 -44.28
C PRO A 13 41.48 8.53 -44.28
N LEU A 14 41.26 7.47 -43.50
CA LEU A 14 39.92 7.00 -43.15
C LEU A 14 39.23 8.07 -42.31
N ARG A 15 38.24 8.74 -42.89
CA ARG A 15 37.26 9.56 -42.18
C ARG A 15 36.40 8.64 -41.31
N ALA A 16 36.62 8.70 -40.00
CA ALA A 16 35.72 8.10 -39.01
C ALA A 16 34.38 8.85 -39.06
N VAL A 17 33.37 8.23 -39.67
CA VAL A 17 31.98 8.68 -39.57
C VAL A 17 31.43 8.16 -38.24
N ALA A 18 31.60 8.96 -37.19
CA ALA A 18 30.92 8.72 -35.92
C ALA A 18 29.48 9.24 -36.04
N ALA A 19 28.55 8.35 -36.39
CA ALA A 19 27.12 8.63 -36.33
C ALA A 19 26.69 8.61 -34.85
N ALA A 20 26.64 9.79 -34.23
CA ALA A 20 26.05 9.97 -32.91
C ALA A 20 24.52 9.87 -33.03
N ALA A 21 23.97 8.68 -32.84
CA ALA A 21 22.54 8.50 -32.61
C ALA A 21 22.24 8.89 -31.16
N ALA A 22 21.92 10.15 -30.92
CA ALA A 22 21.37 10.61 -29.65
C ALA A 22 19.92 10.10 -29.55
N LEU A 23 19.74 8.93 -28.96
CA LEU A 23 18.42 8.44 -28.57
C LEU A 23 17.96 9.27 -27.37
N VAL A 24 17.16 10.30 -27.63
CA VAL A 24 16.45 11.04 -26.58
C VAL A 24 15.39 10.08 -26.03
N ALA A 25 15.75 9.32 -25.00
CA ALA A 25 14.78 8.61 -24.18
C ALA A 25 13.99 9.68 -23.40
N THR A 26 12.87 10.13 -23.96
CA THR A 26 11.87 10.86 -23.20
C THR A 26 11.32 9.90 -22.15
N THR A 27 11.92 9.91 -20.97
CA THR A 27 11.34 9.31 -19.78
C THR A 27 10.07 10.09 -19.49
N VAL A 28 8.94 9.64 -20.05
CA VAL A 28 7.64 10.03 -19.55
C VAL A 28 7.63 9.53 -18.11
N ALA A 29 7.83 10.45 -17.16
CA ALA A 29 7.63 10.12 -15.77
C ALA A 29 6.20 9.55 -15.69
N PRO A 30 6.01 8.32 -15.16
CA PRO A 30 4.66 7.81 -14.99
C PRO A 30 3.90 8.87 -14.20
N THR A 31 2.80 9.37 -14.78
CA THR A 31 1.88 10.23 -14.04
C THR A 31 1.46 9.41 -12.83
N ALA A 32 1.83 9.86 -11.62
CA ALA A 32 1.38 9.23 -10.39
C ALA A 32 -0.13 9.06 -10.50
N GLN A 33 -0.58 7.81 -10.60
CA GLN A 33 -1.99 7.50 -10.78
C GLN A 33 -2.71 8.01 -9.54
N ALA A 34 -3.81 8.73 -9.75
CA ALA A 34 -4.56 9.29 -8.64
C ALA A 34 -5.14 8.15 -7.80
N ALA A 35 -4.83 8.11 -6.50
CA ALA A 35 -5.35 7.11 -5.58
C ALA A 35 -6.67 7.59 -4.95
N VAL A 36 -7.61 6.68 -4.75
CA VAL A 36 -8.93 6.95 -4.20
C VAL A 36 -9.07 6.27 -2.84
N VAL A 37 -9.39 7.05 -1.81
CA VAL A 37 -9.64 6.59 -0.45
C VAL A 37 -11.12 6.78 -0.11
N LEU A 38 -11.73 5.73 0.43
CA LEU A 38 -13.09 5.78 0.96
C LEU A 38 -13.04 5.50 2.46
N ILE A 39 -13.53 6.44 3.26
CA ILE A 39 -13.60 6.34 4.71
C ILE A 39 -15.06 6.20 5.13
N GLN A 40 -15.39 5.15 5.87
CA GLN A 40 -16.69 5.02 6.51
C GLN A 40 -16.60 5.50 7.96
N SER A 41 -17.45 6.46 8.33
CA SER A 41 -17.57 6.92 9.72
C SER A 41 -18.20 5.85 10.61
N GLY A 42 -17.78 5.76 11.88
CA GLY A 42 -18.34 4.84 12.86
C GLY A 42 -18.56 5.47 14.25
N ALA A 43 -18.74 4.60 15.25
CA ALA A 43 -18.90 4.91 16.68
C ALA A 43 -17.58 5.13 17.40
N GLY A 44 -16.49 4.70 16.79
CA GLY A 44 -15.19 4.78 17.43
C GLY A 44 -14.72 6.23 17.54
N VAL A 45 -13.46 6.36 17.92
CA VAL A 45 -12.83 7.64 18.22
C VAL A 45 -11.89 8.07 17.10
N MET A 46 -11.85 7.35 15.97
CA MET A 46 -11.09 7.75 14.80
C MET A 46 -11.76 8.98 14.18
N LEU A 47 -11.08 10.13 14.21
CA LEU A 47 -11.64 11.35 13.63
C LEU A 47 -11.58 11.26 12.10
N THR A 48 -12.62 10.68 11.50
CA THR A 48 -12.71 10.48 10.04
C THR A 48 -12.55 11.77 9.24
N THR A 49 -12.95 12.92 9.79
CA THR A 49 -12.69 14.25 9.21
C THR A 49 -11.20 14.58 9.11
N ASP A 50 -10.42 14.32 10.17
CA ASP A 50 -8.97 14.56 10.18
C ASP A 50 -8.26 13.62 9.20
N LEU A 51 -8.69 12.36 9.15
CA LEU A 51 -8.17 11.36 8.23
C LEU A 51 -8.47 11.72 6.77
N ASN A 52 -9.69 12.16 6.50
CA ASN A 52 -10.10 12.64 5.18
C ASN A 52 -9.31 13.89 4.76
N ALA A 53 -9.09 14.83 5.68
CA ALA A 53 -8.28 16.02 5.42
C ALA A 53 -6.82 15.66 5.16
N TYR A 54 -6.28 14.68 5.88
CA TYR A 54 -4.93 14.18 5.66
C TYR A 54 -4.77 13.57 4.26
N PHE A 55 -5.61 12.62 3.86
CA PHE A 55 -5.48 12.00 2.54
C PHE A 55 -5.68 13.01 1.40
N ASN A 56 -6.64 13.93 1.52
CA ASN A 56 -6.82 15.01 0.54
C ASN A 56 -5.66 16.03 0.51
N SER A 57 -4.77 16.03 1.51
CA SER A 57 -3.55 16.84 1.49
C SER A 57 -2.41 16.20 0.71
N LEU A 58 -2.51 14.90 0.39
CA LEU A 58 -1.49 14.17 -0.37
C LEU A 58 -1.65 14.42 -1.87
N SER A 59 -0.53 14.63 -2.56
CA SER A 59 -0.53 14.83 -4.00
C SER A 59 -1.02 13.59 -4.73
N GLY A 60 -2.01 13.77 -5.61
CA GLY A 60 -2.58 12.66 -6.39
C GLY A 60 -3.44 11.72 -5.54
N VAL A 61 -3.95 12.14 -4.39
CA VAL A 61 -4.90 11.34 -3.60
C VAL A 61 -6.20 12.10 -3.46
N THR A 62 -7.31 11.40 -3.68
CA THR A 62 -8.65 11.89 -3.38
C THR A 62 -9.26 11.03 -2.30
N SER A 63 -9.87 11.66 -1.30
CA SER A 63 -10.54 10.96 -0.20
C SER A 63 -11.95 11.49 -0.01
N SER A 64 -12.88 10.58 0.28
CA SER A 64 -14.25 10.91 0.65
C SER A 64 -14.72 10.14 1.88
N VAL A 65 -15.73 10.68 2.56
CA VAL A 65 -16.34 10.07 3.74
C VAL A 65 -17.78 9.66 3.42
N ILE A 66 -18.17 8.46 3.82
CA ILE A 66 -19.55 8.00 3.84
C ILE A 66 -20.02 7.83 5.29
N GLY A 67 -21.30 8.11 5.52
CA GLY A 67 -21.93 7.96 6.84
C GLY A 67 -21.97 6.50 7.29
N ASP A 68 -22.10 6.28 8.59
CA ASP A 68 -22.25 4.97 9.22
C ASP A 68 -23.49 4.20 8.74
N ALA A 69 -24.57 4.91 8.44
CA ALA A 69 -25.81 4.35 7.89
C ALA A 69 -25.79 4.17 6.35
N ALA A 70 -24.74 4.61 5.66
CA ALA A 70 -24.64 4.46 4.21
C ALA A 70 -24.20 3.03 3.86
N PRO A 71 -25.00 2.25 3.11
CA PRO A 71 -24.67 0.86 2.85
C PRO A 71 -23.42 0.76 1.98
N LEU A 72 -22.46 -0.06 2.41
CA LEU A 72 -21.27 -0.36 1.64
C LEU A 72 -21.62 -1.27 0.45
N SER A 73 -21.54 -0.75 -0.77
CA SER A 73 -21.89 -1.49 -1.99
C SER A 73 -20.70 -1.65 -2.92
N ALA A 74 -20.78 -2.61 -3.84
CA ALA A 74 -19.77 -2.77 -4.90
C ALA A 74 -19.60 -1.50 -5.75
N ALA A 75 -20.67 -0.73 -5.94
CA ALA A 75 -20.62 0.55 -6.64
C ALA A 75 -19.87 1.62 -5.84
N ALA A 76 -20.01 1.64 -4.50
CA ALA A 76 -19.29 2.56 -3.64
C ALA A 76 -17.78 2.26 -3.59
N LEU A 77 -17.40 0.98 -3.68
CA LEU A 77 -16.00 0.51 -3.68
C LEU A 77 -15.36 0.50 -5.08
N ALA A 78 -16.11 0.84 -6.14
CA ALA A 78 -15.59 0.80 -7.50
C ALA A 78 -14.50 1.87 -7.69
N GLY A 79 -13.28 1.43 -8.02
CA GLY A 79 -12.14 2.33 -8.24
C GLY A 79 -11.54 2.90 -6.95
N VAL A 80 -11.95 2.40 -5.78
CA VAL A 80 -11.29 2.69 -4.50
C VAL A 80 -9.99 1.87 -4.41
N ASP A 81 -8.90 2.48 -3.94
CA ASP A 81 -7.63 1.80 -3.69
C ASP A 81 -7.49 1.39 -2.22
N LEU A 82 -8.00 2.24 -1.32
CA LEU A 82 -8.01 2.03 0.12
C LEU A 82 -9.40 2.33 0.71
N PHE A 83 -9.99 1.31 1.32
CA PHE A 83 -11.16 1.45 2.17
C PHE A 83 -10.75 1.46 3.64
N ILE A 84 -11.26 2.42 4.39
CA ILE A 84 -11.06 2.53 5.83
C ILE A 84 -12.42 2.47 6.51
N GLY A 85 -12.65 1.39 7.24
CA GLY A 85 -13.86 1.18 8.03
C GLY A 85 -13.57 1.30 9.51
N GLU A 86 -14.34 2.13 10.19
CA GLU A 86 -14.39 2.15 11.64
C GLU A 86 -15.53 1.26 12.17
N ALA A 87 -15.34 0.71 13.36
CA ALA A 87 -16.39 0.27 14.27
C ALA A 87 -17.73 0.99 14.08
N MET A 88 -18.75 0.36 13.48
CA MET A 88 -20.04 1.01 13.20
C MET A 88 -20.86 1.26 14.49
N ALA A 89 -21.39 2.49 14.65
CA ALA A 89 -22.15 2.90 15.84
C ALA A 89 -23.60 2.46 15.86
N SER A 90 -24.22 2.43 14.68
CA SER A 90 -25.68 2.52 14.56
C SER A 90 -26.32 1.29 13.93
N THR A 91 -25.53 0.40 13.31
CA THR A 91 -26.03 -0.79 12.60
C THR A 91 -25.51 -2.12 13.17
N ASP A 92 -24.64 -2.09 14.18
CA ASP A 92 -24.04 -3.21 14.94
C ASP A 92 -23.42 -4.37 14.12
N SER A 93 -23.50 -4.34 12.79
CA SER A 93 -23.04 -5.39 11.90
C SER A 93 -23.09 -4.92 10.44
N TYR A 94 -22.18 -5.45 9.62
CA TYR A 94 -22.33 -5.40 8.18
C TYR A 94 -23.44 -6.37 7.75
N SER A 95 -24.34 -5.91 6.88
CA SER A 95 -25.28 -6.79 6.20
C SER A 95 -24.57 -7.79 5.30
N ALA A 96 -25.25 -8.87 4.91
CA ALA A 96 -24.70 -9.87 3.98
C ALA A 96 -24.27 -9.25 2.63
N GLY A 97 -24.99 -8.23 2.16
CA GLY A 97 -24.64 -7.49 0.94
C GLY A 97 -23.34 -6.70 1.08
N GLU A 98 -23.15 -6.04 2.22
CA GLU A 98 -21.93 -5.28 2.52
C GLU A 98 -20.73 -6.20 2.70
N LEU A 99 -20.90 -7.30 3.43
CA LEU A 99 -19.87 -8.33 3.58
C LEU A 99 -19.44 -8.91 2.21
N SER A 100 -20.40 -9.18 1.33
CA SER A 100 -20.11 -9.65 -0.04
C SER A 100 -19.36 -8.61 -0.86
N ALA A 101 -19.79 -7.34 -0.82
CA ALA A 101 -19.12 -6.24 -1.51
C ALA A 101 -17.68 -6.04 -1.02
N LEU A 102 -17.47 -6.04 0.30
CA LEU A 102 -16.15 -5.88 0.90
C LEU A 102 -15.24 -7.07 0.59
N THR A 103 -15.74 -8.32 0.65
CA THR A 103 -14.97 -9.50 0.25
C THR A 103 -14.58 -9.43 -1.23
N ALA A 104 -15.51 -9.07 -2.13
CA ALA A 104 -15.22 -8.95 -3.56
C ALA A 104 -14.17 -7.86 -3.83
N TYR A 105 -14.26 -6.72 -3.14
CA TYR A 105 -13.30 -5.63 -3.22
C TYR A 105 -11.88 -6.07 -2.81
N VAL A 106 -11.74 -6.69 -1.62
CA VAL A 106 -10.43 -7.12 -1.13
C VAL A 106 -9.87 -8.25 -2.00
N THR A 107 -10.66 -9.28 -2.32
CA THR A 107 -10.19 -10.40 -3.16
C THR A 107 -9.81 -9.95 -4.57
N GLY A 108 -10.44 -8.88 -5.07
CA GLY A 108 -10.17 -8.24 -6.35
C GLY A 108 -8.94 -7.33 -6.41
N GLY A 109 -8.23 -7.12 -5.30
CA GLY A 109 -7.00 -6.31 -5.27
C GLY A 109 -7.05 -5.09 -4.35
N GLY A 110 -8.22 -4.77 -3.79
CA GLY A 110 -8.38 -3.64 -2.88
C GLY A 110 -7.69 -3.84 -1.52
N THR A 111 -7.35 -2.73 -0.86
CA THR A 111 -6.90 -2.75 0.53
C THR A 111 -8.02 -2.29 1.45
N ALA A 112 -8.35 -3.08 2.46
CA ALA A 112 -9.28 -2.72 3.52
C ALA A 112 -8.56 -2.61 4.87
N PHE A 113 -8.67 -1.46 5.52
CA PHE A 113 -8.25 -1.24 6.90
C PHE A 113 -9.48 -1.16 7.79
N LEU A 114 -9.63 -2.10 8.73
CA LEU A 114 -10.74 -2.17 9.66
C LEU A 114 -10.25 -1.91 11.08
N ALA A 115 -10.69 -0.81 11.68
CA ALA A 115 -10.43 -0.50 13.07
C ALA A 115 -11.55 -1.05 13.96
N ALA A 116 -11.20 -2.00 14.81
CA ALA A 116 -12.02 -2.40 15.95
C ALA A 116 -11.78 -1.43 17.11
N GLU A 117 -12.01 -1.90 18.34
CA GLU A 117 -11.85 -1.10 19.55
C GLU A 117 -11.64 -2.02 20.77
N ASN A 118 -11.41 -1.46 21.96
CA ASN A 118 -11.32 -2.18 23.23
C ASN A 118 -12.59 -2.95 23.63
N ASN A 119 -12.49 -3.71 24.71
CA ASN A 119 -13.56 -4.53 25.27
C ASN A 119 -14.87 -3.78 25.62
N GLY A 120 -14.88 -2.45 25.70
CA GLY A 120 -16.08 -1.63 25.85
C GLY A 120 -16.98 -1.59 24.59
N PHE A 121 -16.47 -2.07 23.45
CA PHE A 121 -17.10 -1.92 22.13
C PHE A 121 -17.32 -3.30 21.47
N ALA A 122 -18.05 -4.18 22.14
CA ALA A 122 -18.26 -5.55 21.69
C ALA A 122 -18.89 -5.67 20.29
N ALA A 123 -19.80 -4.77 19.92
CA ALA A 123 -20.43 -4.75 18.59
C ALA A 123 -19.41 -4.44 17.48
N ALA A 124 -18.52 -3.49 17.71
CA ALA A 124 -17.42 -3.16 16.78
C ALA A 124 -16.51 -4.36 16.54
N ILE A 125 -16.09 -5.02 17.62
CA ILE A 125 -15.28 -6.23 17.58
C ILE A 125 -15.99 -7.33 16.81
N ALA A 126 -17.30 -7.52 17.04
CA ALA A 126 -18.11 -8.52 16.33
C ALA A 126 -18.22 -8.21 14.83
N ALA A 127 -18.42 -6.95 14.44
CA ALA A 127 -18.51 -6.55 13.04
C ALA A 127 -17.20 -6.76 12.29
N VAL A 128 -16.06 -6.39 12.88
CA VAL A 128 -14.72 -6.64 12.30
C VAL A 128 -14.45 -8.14 12.18
N ASN A 129 -14.79 -8.93 13.20
CA ASN A 129 -14.66 -10.38 13.15
C ASN A 129 -15.55 -11.04 12.09
N ALA A 130 -16.78 -10.55 11.90
CA ALA A 130 -17.67 -11.03 10.86
C ALA A 130 -17.12 -10.72 9.46
N ALA A 131 -16.59 -9.52 9.24
CA ALA A 131 -15.92 -9.15 7.99
C ALA A 131 -14.69 -10.03 7.71
N ALA A 132 -13.81 -10.19 8.70
CA ALA A 132 -12.62 -11.02 8.57
C ALA A 132 -12.98 -12.49 8.26
N ALA A 133 -13.96 -13.05 8.97
CA ALA A 133 -14.45 -14.41 8.74
C ALA A 133 -15.07 -14.57 7.34
N ASN A 134 -15.87 -13.61 6.88
CA ASN A 134 -16.49 -13.64 5.55
C ASN A 134 -15.45 -13.58 4.40
N MET A 135 -14.28 -13.01 4.66
CA MET A 135 -13.14 -13.00 3.73
C MET A 135 -12.28 -14.27 3.78
N GLY A 136 -12.56 -15.19 4.71
CA GLY A 136 -11.68 -16.34 4.98
C GLY A 136 -10.35 -15.95 5.63
N SER A 137 -10.29 -14.79 6.28
CA SER A 137 -9.11 -14.36 7.02
C SER A 137 -8.90 -15.25 8.26
N THR A 138 -7.63 -15.44 8.63
CA THR A 138 -7.26 -16.06 9.91
C THR A 138 -7.28 -15.04 11.05
N MET A 139 -7.42 -13.76 10.73
CA MET A 139 -7.39 -12.69 11.70
C MET A 139 -8.71 -12.57 12.45
N SER A 140 -8.61 -12.22 13.73
CA SER A 140 -9.75 -11.85 14.56
C SER A 140 -9.31 -10.92 15.68
N VAL A 141 -10.26 -10.23 16.31
CA VAL A 141 -10.06 -9.37 17.46
C VAL A 141 -10.67 -10.05 18.69
N SER A 142 -9.86 -10.24 19.72
CA SER A 142 -10.34 -10.66 21.04
C SER A 142 -10.52 -9.44 21.92
N ALA A 143 -11.74 -9.28 22.47
CA ALA A 143 -12.05 -8.24 23.42
C ALA A 143 -11.06 -8.26 24.58
N ALA A 144 -10.28 -7.19 24.70
CA ALA A 144 -9.29 -6.99 25.74
C ALA A 144 -9.15 -5.50 26.05
N GLN A 145 -8.43 -5.19 27.12
CA GLN A 145 -7.92 -3.85 27.39
C GLN A 145 -6.39 -3.90 27.42
N ILE A 146 -5.85 -3.83 26.20
CA ILE A 146 -4.51 -3.41 25.79
C ILE A 146 -3.95 -2.22 26.56
N GLU A 147 -2.86 -2.32 27.35
CA GLU A 147 -2.23 -1.18 28.04
C GLU A 147 -3.16 -0.45 29.03
N GLY A 148 -3.14 -0.88 30.30
CA GLY A 148 -4.16 -0.69 31.36
C GLY A 148 -4.63 0.72 31.79
N GLY A 149 -4.62 1.73 30.93
CA GLY A 149 -5.36 2.98 31.08
C GLY A 149 -5.65 3.55 29.70
N CYS A 150 -6.92 3.91 29.42
CA CYS A 150 -7.37 4.40 28.11
C CYS A 150 -6.86 5.79 27.70
N GLY A 151 -5.61 6.10 28.05
CA GLY A 151 -4.85 7.20 27.48
C GLY A 151 -4.12 6.76 26.20
N LEU A 152 -3.71 7.74 25.40
CA LEU A 152 -2.85 7.47 24.26
C LEU A 152 -1.47 7.01 24.74
N VAL A 153 -1.02 5.88 24.22
CA VAL A 153 0.33 5.34 24.36
C VAL A 153 1.10 5.53 23.07
N THR A 154 2.43 5.65 23.18
CA THR A 154 3.33 5.77 22.04
C THR A 154 4.18 4.52 21.92
N ALA A 155 3.96 3.75 20.86
CA ALA A 155 4.79 2.62 20.48
C ALA A 155 6.05 3.08 19.74
N SER A 156 7.16 2.38 19.97
CA SER A 156 8.44 2.64 19.30
C SER A 156 9.33 1.40 19.26
N GLY A 157 10.44 1.46 18.52
CA GLY A 157 11.45 0.40 18.49
C GLY A 157 10.87 -0.96 18.08
N ALA A 158 11.08 -1.98 18.90
CA ALA A 158 10.63 -3.35 18.62
C ALA A 158 9.10 -3.51 18.52
N GLN A 159 8.31 -2.52 18.96
CA GLN A 159 6.87 -2.55 18.77
C GLN A 159 6.45 -2.32 17.31
N LEU A 160 7.28 -1.61 16.54
CA LEU A 160 7.04 -1.25 15.15
C LEU A 160 7.64 -2.34 14.24
N ALA A 161 6.86 -3.39 13.95
CA ALA A 161 7.42 -4.66 13.48
C ALA A 161 7.30 -4.90 11.98
N GLY A 162 6.13 -4.63 11.39
CA GLY A 162 5.82 -5.05 10.03
C GLY A 162 6.07 -3.99 8.96
N SER A 163 5.82 -4.36 7.70
CA SER A 163 6.08 -3.51 6.54
C SER A 163 5.29 -2.20 6.55
N LEU A 164 4.11 -2.18 7.18
CA LEU A 164 3.32 -0.96 7.34
C LEU A 164 3.96 0.05 8.29
N MET A 165 4.92 -0.38 9.10
CA MET A 165 5.68 0.49 9.99
C MET A 165 7.00 0.98 9.38
N ALA A 166 7.27 0.69 8.11
CA ALA A 166 8.44 1.21 7.43
C ALA A 166 8.46 2.75 7.47
N GLY A 167 9.56 3.33 7.98
CA GLY A 167 9.71 4.78 8.14
C GLY A 167 8.93 5.39 9.33
N VAL A 168 8.20 4.59 10.11
CA VAL A 168 7.53 5.03 11.34
C VAL A 168 8.54 5.01 12.48
N SER A 169 8.78 6.15 13.13
CA SER A 169 9.67 6.24 14.31
C SER A 169 8.93 6.13 15.64
N SER A 170 7.66 6.53 15.65
CA SER A 170 6.76 6.46 16.81
C SER A 170 5.32 6.33 16.33
N PHE A 171 4.51 5.50 16.97
CA PHE A 171 3.11 5.29 16.59
C PHE A 171 2.20 5.50 17.80
N SER A 172 1.19 6.36 17.69
CA SER A 172 0.25 6.66 18.77
C SER A 172 -1.01 5.81 18.62
N TRP A 173 -1.46 5.20 19.71
CA TRP A 173 -2.70 4.42 19.81
C TRP A 173 -3.24 4.48 21.25
N GLY A 174 -4.49 4.11 21.48
CA GLY A 174 -5.16 4.14 22.79
C GLY A 174 -5.14 2.80 23.52
N CYS A 175 -6.17 2.54 24.33
CA CYS A 175 -6.38 1.21 24.89
C CYS A 175 -7.08 0.35 23.83
N GLY A 176 -6.41 -0.68 23.33
CA GLY A 176 -6.92 -1.52 22.24
C GLY A 176 -7.34 -2.92 22.68
N SER A 177 -7.96 -3.66 21.77
CA SER A 177 -8.14 -5.11 21.85
C SER A 177 -6.96 -5.86 21.22
N ARG A 178 -6.85 -7.17 21.51
CA ARG A 178 -5.82 -8.03 20.91
C ARG A 178 -6.25 -8.44 19.50
N VAL A 179 -5.36 -8.29 18.53
CA VAL A 179 -5.50 -8.93 17.21
C VAL A 179 -4.81 -10.30 17.22
N ASN A 180 -5.54 -11.34 16.80
CA ASN A 180 -5.02 -12.69 16.62
C ASN A 180 -4.85 -12.98 15.13
N GLY A 181 -3.93 -13.88 14.76
CA GLY A 181 -3.68 -14.24 13.37
C GLY A 181 -2.94 -13.17 12.56
N GLY A 182 -2.73 -13.44 11.27
CA GLY A 182 -2.06 -12.52 10.34
C GLY A 182 -0.56 -12.29 10.62
N THR A 183 0.00 -11.36 9.85
CA THR A 183 1.35 -10.80 10.01
C THR A 183 1.28 -9.62 10.97
N THR A 184 2.15 -9.58 11.98
CA THR A 184 2.13 -8.47 12.95
C THR A 184 2.72 -7.20 12.35
N GLU A 185 2.01 -6.09 12.52
CA GLU A 185 2.46 -4.75 12.12
C GLU A 185 2.83 -3.92 13.36
N LEU A 186 2.03 -4.01 14.42
CA LEU A 186 2.23 -3.31 15.69
C LEU A 186 2.09 -4.27 16.89
N PHE A 187 3.07 -4.28 17.78
CA PHE A 187 2.95 -4.91 19.10
C PHE A 187 2.59 -3.90 20.19
N ALA A 188 1.91 -4.39 21.24
CA ALA A 188 1.82 -3.71 22.52
C ALA A 188 3.19 -3.69 23.23
N SER A 189 3.30 -3.02 24.39
CA SER A 189 4.57 -2.88 25.11
C SER A 189 5.17 -4.21 25.57
N ASN A 190 4.33 -5.23 25.77
CA ASN A 190 4.77 -6.57 26.14
C ASN A 190 5.40 -7.38 24.99
N LEU A 191 5.41 -6.83 23.76
CA LEU A 191 5.95 -7.46 22.55
C LEU A 191 5.35 -8.84 22.20
N SER A 192 4.26 -9.23 22.85
CA SER A 192 3.55 -10.48 22.60
C SER A 192 2.17 -10.23 22.01
N ASP A 193 1.48 -9.20 22.50
CA ASP A 193 0.17 -8.83 22.02
C ASP A 193 0.27 -7.99 20.76
N ARG A 194 -0.55 -8.33 19.77
CA ARG A 194 -0.63 -7.59 18.52
C ARG A 194 -1.77 -6.59 18.62
N VAL A 195 -1.48 -5.37 18.22
CA VAL A 195 -2.46 -4.28 18.14
C VAL A 195 -2.90 -4.09 16.70
N ILE A 196 -1.99 -4.26 15.73
CA ILE A 196 -2.29 -4.18 14.30
C ILE A 196 -1.68 -5.40 13.62
N ALA A 197 -2.47 -6.04 12.75
CA ALA A 197 -2.01 -7.12 11.89
C ALA A 197 -2.55 -6.98 10.46
N SER A 198 -1.84 -7.57 9.51
CA SER A 198 -2.20 -7.59 8.09
C SER A 198 -2.28 -9.03 7.56
N GLN A 199 -3.09 -9.25 6.53
CA GLN A 199 -3.15 -10.51 5.80
C GLN A 199 -3.49 -10.24 4.32
N ALA A 200 -2.75 -10.88 3.41
CA ALA A 200 -3.14 -10.94 2.00
C ALA A 200 -4.37 -11.85 1.83
N ILE A 201 -5.37 -11.38 1.07
CA ILE A 201 -6.62 -12.08 0.79
C ILE A 201 -6.86 -12.00 -0.72
N GLY A 202 -6.66 -13.10 -1.43
CA GLY A 202 -6.68 -13.08 -2.89
C GLY A 202 -5.60 -12.15 -3.45
N ALA A 203 -6.01 -11.18 -4.29
CA ALA A 203 -5.10 -10.19 -4.85
C ALA A 203 -4.90 -8.94 -3.97
N GLY A 204 -5.70 -8.76 -2.91
CA GLY A 204 -5.66 -7.57 -2.06
C GLY A 204 -5.27 -7.88 -0.62
N HIS A 205 -5.56 -6.92 0.27
CA HIS A 205 -5.09 -6.93 1.64
C HIS A 205 -6.20 -6.56 2.63
N LEU A 206 -6.25 -7.30 3.74
CA LEU A 206 -6.99 -6.93 4.93
C LEU A 206 -6.00 -6.53 6.02
N VAL A 207 -6.22 -5.38 6.64
CA VAL A 207 -5.47 -4.90 7.80
C VAL A 207 -6.46 -4.62 8.92
N ILE A 208 -6.19 -5.16 10.11
CA ILE A 208 -7.04 -4.98 11.29
C ILE A 208 -6.25 -4.29 12.37
N ALA A 209 -6.82 -3.24 12.95
CA ALA A 209 -6.38 -2.67 14.21
C ALA A 209 -7.36 -3.04 15.32
N GLY A 210 -6.85 -3.38 16.50
CA GLY A 210 -7.64 -3.61 17.70
C GLY A 210 -8.14 -2.33 18.37
N ASP A 211 -7.86 -1.17 17.78
CA ASP A 211 -8.10 0.15 18.36
C ASP A 211 -8.48 1.15 17.25
N SER A 212 -9.40 2.07 17.54
CA SER A 212 -9.80 3.16 16.66
C SER A 212 -9.12 4.49 17.01
N ASN A 213 -8.42 4.59 18.16
CA ASN A 213 -7.71 5.78 18.62
C ASN A 213 -6.41 6.10 17.83
N LEU A 214 -6.44 5.98 16.49
CA LEU A 214 -5.28 6.09 15.60
C LEU A 214 -5.19 7.43 14.86
N ALA A 215 -6.24 8.26 14.92
CA ALA A 215 -6.33 9.53 14.21
C ALA A 215 -7.08 10.56 15.07
N ASN A 216 -6.60 10.80 16.29
CA ASN A 216 -7.32 11.56 17.31
C ASN A 216 -6.60 12.88 17.60
N ASN A 217 -7.34 14.00 17.57
CA ASN A 217 -6.82 15.35 17.82
C ASN A 217 -5.58 15.69 16.96
N GLY A 218 -5.72 15.47 15.64
CA GLY A 218 -4.61 15.58 14.71
C GLY A 218 -3.81 14.27 14.60
N ILE A 219 -3.57 13.84 13.36
CA ILE A 219 -2.85 12.59 13.11
C ILE A 219 -1.36 12.80 13.39
N ALA A 220 -0.82 12.04 14.35
CA ALA A 220 0.60 12.03 14.68
C ALA A 220 1.46 11.67 13.44
N ALA A 221 2.69 12.19 13.38
CA ALA A 221 3.54 12.05 12.20
C ALA A 221 3.77 10.58 11.79
N GLY A 222 4.05 9.69 12.75
CA GLY A 222 4.22 8.27 12.42
C GLY A 222 2.93 7.57 12.02
N ASN A 223 1.77 7.96 12.57
CA ASN A 223 0.47 7.48 12.12
C ASN A 223 0.19 7.91 10.68
N ARG A 224 0.57 9.14 10.28
CA ARG A 224 0.50 9.58 8.87
C ARG A 224 1.34 8.70 7.95
N THR A 225 2.58 8.39 8.35
CA THR A 225 3.45 7.47 7.58
C THR A 225 2.82 6.08 7.46
N PHE A 226 2.25 5.54 8.53
CA PHE A 226 1.50 4.28 8.48
C PHE A 226 0.31 4.34 7.50
N PHE A 227 -0.51 5.39 7.54
CA PHE A 227 -1.63 5.55 6.61
C PHE A 227 -1.18 5.74 5.15
N ALA A 228 -0.01 6.37 4.91
CA ALA A 228 0.59 6.42 3.59
C ALA A 228 1.07 5.03 3.13
N ASN A 229 1.65 4.23 4.03
CA ASN A 229 2.06 2.86 3.73
C ASN A 229 0.86 1.96 3.40
N LEU A 230 -0.28 2.14 4.09
CA LEU A 230 -1.54 1.46 3.75
C LEU A 230 -1.98 1.74 2.33
N LEU A 231 -1.95 3.01 1.91
CA LEU A 231 -2.32 3.40 0.55
C LEU A 231 -1.44 2.72 -0.52
N ASN A 232 -0.16 2.51 -0.18
CA ASN A 232 0.81 1.88 -1.08
C ASN A 232 0.74 0.34 -1.08
N MET A 233 -0.02 -0.31 -0.18
CA MET A 233 -0.14 -1.78 -0.18
C MET A 233 -0.87 -2.32 -1.41
N GLY A 234 -1.95 -1.66 -1.83
CA GLY A 234 -2.77 -2.07 -2.99
C GLY A 234 -2.12 -1.76 -4.34
N SER A 235 -1.09 -0.91 -4.34
CA SER A 235 -0.36 -0.48 -5.52
C SER A 235 0.58 -1.57 -6.04
N THR A 236 0.04 -2.69 -6.53
CA THR A 236 0.78 -3.57 -7.48
C THR A 236 0.89 -2.92 -8.87
N HIS A 237 0.88 -1.58 -8.94
CA HIS A 237 1.23 -0.88 -10.15
C HIS A 237 2.61 -1.38 -10.55
N THR A 238 2.65 -2.16 -11.62
CA THR A 238 3.86 -2.49 -12.33
C THR A 238 4.38 -1.15 -12.84
N VAL A 239 5.17 -0.46 -12.01
CA VAL A 239 6.05 0.58 -12.49
C VAL A 239 6.81 -0.11 -13.62
N PRO A 240 6.63 0.29 -14.90
CA PRO A 240 7.44 -0.27 -15.95
C PRO A 240 8.85 0.17 -15.60
N GLU A 241 9.67 -0.72 -15.05
CA GLU A 241 11.00 -0.33 -14.60
C GLU A 241 11.72 0.27 -15.81
N PRO A 242 12.07 1.58 -15.77
CA PRO A 242 12.73 2.21 -16.91
C PRO A 242 14.05 1.50 -17.26
N GLY A 243 14.63 0.80 -16.28
CA GLY A 243 15.85 0.01 -16.43
C GLY A 243 15.68 -1.26 -17.28
N THR A 244 14.56 -1.97 -17.20
CA THR A 244 14.41 -3.28 -17.87
C THR A 244 14.27 -3.13 -19.38
N LEU A 245 13.52 -2.12 -19.85
CA LEU A 245 13.44 -1.79 -21.28
C LEU A 245 14.77 -1.27 -21.83
N LEU A 246 15.53 -0.49 -21.04
CA LEU A 246 16.85 -0.01 -21.43
C LEU A 246 17.86 -1.17 -21.52
N LEU A 247 17.85 -2.10 -20.58
CA LEU A 247 18.71 -3.29 -20.58
C LEU A 247 18.38 -4.25 -21.73
N VAL A 248 17.10 -4.44 -22.07
CA VAL A 248 16.67 -5.22 -23.23
C VAL A 248 17.06 -4.52 -24.55
N ALA A 249 16.90 -3.21 -24.64
CA ALA A 249 17.30 -2.44 -25.82
C ALA A 249 18.84 -2.46 -26.04
N LEU A 250 19.63 -2.31 -24.98
CA LEU A 250 21.09 -2.35 -25.04
C LEU A 250 21.63 -3.74 -25.39
N SER A 251 21.02 -4.80 -24.87
CA SER A 251 21.40 -6.19 -25.22
C SER A 251 21.06 -6.54 -26.67
N GLY A 252 19.94 -6.06 -27.21
CA GLY A 252 19.61 -6.21 -28.63
C GLY A 252 20.60 -5.50 -29.56
N LEU A 253 21.03 -4.28 -29.22
CA LEU A 253 22.05 -3.54 -29.98
C LEU A 253 23.43 -4.21 -29.94
N GLY A 254 23.81 -4.79 -28.79
CA GLY A 254 25.05 -5.57 -28.66
C GLY A 254 25.07 -6.82 -29.56
N MET A 255 23.94 -7.51 -29.71
CA MET A 255 23.82 -8.67 -30.61
C MET A 255 23.87 -8.27 -32.10
N LEU A 256 23.30 -7.13 -32.48
CA LEU A 256 23.38 -6.62 -33.85
C LEU A 256 24.80 -6.14 -34.22
N ALA A 257 25.54 -5.57 -33.27
CA ALA A 257 26.93 -5.15 -33.49
C ALA A 257 27.91 -6.33 -33.61
N SER A 258 27.64 -7.44 -32.90
CA SER A 258 28.49 -8.64 -32.89
C SER A 258 28.27 -9.54 -34.11
N SER A 259 27.05 -9.61 -34.65
CA SER A 259 26.76 -10.37 -35.89
C SER A 259 27.43 -9.78 -37.13
N ARG A 260 27.59 -8.45 -37.22
CA ARG A 260 28.29 -7.79 -38.33
C ARG A 260 29.80 -8.01 -38.37
N ARG A 261 30.44 -8.36 -37.24
CA ARG A 261 31.89 -8.63 -37.20
C ARG A 261 32.29 -10.04 -37.65
N ARG A 262 31.33 -10.95 -37.84
CA ARG A 262 31.60 -12.34 -38.28
C ARG A 262 31.37 -12.59 -39.77
N ALA A 263 30.95 -11.58 -40.53
CA ALA A 263 30.61 -11.69 -41.95
C ALA A 263 31.63 -11.02 -42.89
N GLY A 264 32.83 -10.69 -42.40
CA GLY A 264 33.97 -10.22 -43.20
C GLY A 264 35.23 -10.94 -42.75
#